data_AF-A0A0F9D6X3-F1
#
_entry.id   AF-A0A0F9D6X3-F1
#
_cell.length_a   1.000
_cell.length_b   1.000
_cell.length_c   1.000
_cell.angle_alpha   90.00
_cell.angle_beta   90.00
_cell.angle_gamma   90.00
#
_symmetry.space_group_name_H-M   'P 1'
#
loop_
_entity.id
_entity.type
_entity.pdbx_description
1 polymer ?
#
loop_
_entity_poly.entity_id
_entity_poly.type
_entity_poly.pdbx_seq_one_letter_code
_entity_poly.pdbx_strand_id
1 'polypeptide(L)'
;MAIEAKRHPATVLAGVVVVTMIWQCTRADVLITKSGSRYTGKVTRTDDSYVLVKPDGGRMVVPGGMVKEVITAKELMPQYVEMRKGVDLSDDAEVEKLVRFLEAGGLSQERKRLLAEAFALRRTASEDNVSALRVLKAWCERYWLSDKAKACEARAG
;
A
#
# COMPACT_ATOMS: atom_id res chain seq x y z
N MET A 1 -20.30 62.91 18.32
CA MET A 1 -19.52 62.18 19.35
C MET A 1 -19.20 60.82 18.76
N ALA A 2 -18.06 60.65 18.08
CA ALA A 2 -16.69 60.46 18.58
C ALA A 2 -16.40 58.97 18.93
N ILE A 3 -15.85 58.18 17.99
CA ILE A 3 -14.45 57.68 17.75
C ILE A 3 -13.90 56.65 18.77
N GLU A 4 -13.16 55.68 18.20
CA GLU A 4 -12.10 54.79 18.75
C GLU A 4 -12.54 53.44 19.36
N ALA A 5 -12.37 52.27 18.72
CA ALA A 5 -11.21 51.60 18.07
C ALA A 5 -10.14 51.09 19.05
N LYS A 6 -10.02 49.76 19.16
CA LYS A 6 -8.76 49.10 19.55
C LYS A 6 -8.53 47.77 18.79
N ARG A 7 -7.82 47.93 17.68
CA ARG A 7 -6.72 47.12 17.10
C ARG A 7 -6.69 45.58 17.31
N HIS A 8 -6.79 44.88 16.17
CA HIS A 8 -6.12 43.63 15.74
C HIS A 8 -4.62 43.54 16.15
N PRO A 9 -3.95 42.35 16.21
CA PRO A 9 -3.73 41.47 15.03
C PRO A 9 -3.53 39.94 15.23
N ALA A 10 -3.76 39.23 14.11
CA ALA A 10 -3.02 38.06 13.55
C ALA A 10 -2.93 36.77 14.42
N THR A 11 -3.14 35.56 13.91
CA THR A 11 -2.20 34.79 13.06
C THR A 11 -2.74 33.34 13.07
N VAL A 12 -3.26 32.81 11.96
CA VAL A 12 -2.65 31.72 11.16
C VAL A 12 -2.97 30.28 11.61
N LEU A 13 -3.54 29.53 10.65
CA LEU A 13 -3.44 28.10 10.36
C LEU A 13 -3.80 27.06 11.44
N ALA A 14 -4.91 26.34 11.19
CA ALA A 14 -4.89 24.90 10.91
C ALA A 14 -6.35 24.50 10.57
N GLY A 15 -6.75 24.36 9.31
CA GLY A 15 -6.02 23.60 8.32
C GLY A 15 -5.97 22.10 8.66
N VAL A 16 -6.89 21.59 9.49
CA VAL A 16 -7.13 20.15 9.57
C VAL A 16 -8.43 19.88 8.85
N VAL A 17 -8.32 19.79 7.51
CA VAL A 17 -9.26 18.99 6.73
C VAL A 17 -9.10 17.58 7.29
N VAL A 18 -10.00 17.21 8.20
CA VAL A 18 -10.14 15.84 8.62
C VAL A 18 -10.73 15.10 7.40
N VAL A 19 -9.86 14.71 6.46
CA VAL A 19 -10.16 13.68 5.47
C VAL A 19 -10.17 12.35 6.21
N THR A 20 -11.12 12.18 7.13
CA THR A 20 -11.47 10.86 7.71
C THR A 20 -12.70 10.36 6.98
N MET A 21 -12.55 10.12 5.69
CA MET A 21 -13.44 9.24 4.94
C MET A 21 -12.62 8.74 3.75
N ILE A 22 -12.79 7.47 3.41
CA ILE A 22 -12.03 6.72 2.40
C ILE A 22 -10.72 6.07 2.88
N TRP A 23 -10.69 5.43 4.07
CA TRP A 23 -9.64 4.43 4.37
C TRP A 23 -10.21 3.12 4.95
N GLN A 24 -11.49 2.81 4.71
CA GLN A 24 -12.06 1.50 5.01
C GLN A 24 -12.12 0.60 3.76
N CYS A 25 -10.95 0.35 3.17
CA CYS A 25 -10.71 -0.87 2.40
C CYS A 25 -9.44 -1.50 2.97
N THR A 26 -9.47 -1.76 4.27
CA THR A 26 -8.31 -2.19 5.08
C THR A 26 -7.82 -3.60 4.74
N ARG A 27 -8.61 -4.37 3.98
CA ARG A 27 -8.31 -5.74 3.56
C ARG A 27 -9.10 -6.02 2.28
N ALA A 28 -8.40 -6.20 1.16
CA ALA A 28 -9.04 -6.59 -0.08
C ALA A 28 -8.83 -8.08 -0.28
N ASP A 29 -9.91 -8.80 -0.57
CA ASP A 29 -9.86 -10.17 -1.02
C ASP A 29 -9.50 -10.20 -2.50
N VAL A 30 -9.05 -11.34 -2.99
CA VAL A 30 -8.80 -11.57 -4.42
C VAL A 30 -9.73 -12.65 -4.92
N LEU A 31 -10.60 -12.29 -5.86
CA LEU A 31 -11.41 -13.23 -6.61
C LEU A 31 -10.67 -13.63 -7.88
N ILE A 32 -10.47 -14.92 -8.07
CA ILE A 32 -9.82 -15.49 -9.25
C ILE A 32 -10.86 -16.28 -10.03
N THR A 33 -11.07 -15.94 -11.30
CA THR A 33 -11.97 -16.68 -12.18
C THR A 33 -11.28 -17.89 -12.81
N LYS A 34 -12.06 -18.83 -13.36
CA LYS A 34 -11.54 -19.98 -14.11
C LYS A 34 -10.76 -19.60 -15.37
N SER A 35 -11.04 -18.42 -15.94
CA SER A 35 -10.26 -17.84 -17.04
C SER A 35 -8.89 -17.31 -16.61
N GLY A 36 -8.59 -17.28 -15.30
CA GLY A 36 -7.36 -16.73 -14.74
C GLY A 36 -7.41 -15.23 -14.47
N SER A 37 -8.54 -14.55 -14.71
CA SER A 37 -8.71 -13.14 -14.39
C SER A 37 -8.74 -12.94 -12.88
N ARG A 38 -8.04 -11.91 -12.39
CA ARG A 38 -7.89 -11.59 -10.97
C ARG A 38 -8.54 -10.26 -10.67
N TYR A 39 -9.36 -10.22 -9.63
CA TYR A 39 -10.07 -9.03 -9.21
C TYR A 39 -9.86 -8.80 -7.72
N THR A 40 -9.44 -7.59 -7.37
CA THR A 40 -9.17 -7.19 -5.99
C THR A 40 -10.34 -6.37 -5.45
N GLY A 41 -10.86 -6.74 -4.29
CA GLY A 41 -11.97 -6.06 -3.65
C GLY A 41 -12.53 -6.84 -2.47
N LYS A 42 -13.51 -6.30 -1.78
CA LYS A 42 -14.23 -7.04 -0.74
C LYS A 42 -15.12 -8.08 -1.41
N VAL A 43 -14.94 -9.36 -1.10
CA VAL A 43 -15.73 -10.44 -1.71
C VAL A 43 -16.74 -10.98 -0.70
N THR A 44 -18.02 -10.97 -1.08
CA THR A 44 -19.10 -11.58 -0.31
C THR A 44 -19.70 -12.72 -1.12
N ARG A 45 -19.77 -13.92 -0.55
CA ARG A 45 -20.51 -15.03 -1.14
C ARG A 45 -22.02 -14.85 -0.91
N THR A 46 -22.78 -15.05 -1.97
CA THR A 46 -24.24 -15.23 -1.97
C THR A 46 -24.54 -16.63 -2.50
N ASP A 47 -25.82 -17.04 -2.53
CA ASP A 47 -26.24 -18.42 -2.87
C ASP A 47 -25.42 -19.04 -4.02
N ASP A 48 -25.59 -18.50 -5.23
CA ASP A 48 -24.96 -19.03 -6.45
C ASP A 48 -23.92 -18.07 -7.06
N SER A 49 -23.57 -16.98 -6.37
CA SER A 49 -22.68 -15.96 -6.92
C SER A 49 -21.80 -15.29 -5.87
N TYR A 50 -20.74 -14.64 -6.32
CA TYR A 50 -19.87 -13.80 -5.52
C TYR A 50 -20.08 -12.35 -5.90
N VAL A 51 -20.27 -11.50 -4.90
CA VAL A 51 -20.31 -10.05 -5.05
C VAL A 51 -18.95 -9.50 -4.68
N LEU A 52 -18.26 -8.89 -5.64
CA LEU A 52 -17.02 -8.17 -5.41
C LEU A 52 -17.29 -6.67 -5.40
N VAL A 53 -16.89 -5.99 -4.33
CA VAL A 53 -16.90 -4.53 -4.21
C VAL A 53 -15.46 -4.05 -4.33
N LYS A 54 -15.16 -3.34 -5.43
CA LYS A 54 -13.85 -2.80 -5.75
C LYS A 54 -13.52 -1.58 -4.87
N PRO A 55 -12.24 -1.20 -4.75
CA PRO A 55 -11.82 -0.01 -4.00
C PRO A 55 -12.38 1.31 -4.55
N ASP A 56 -12.73 1.37 -5.84
CA ASP A 56 -13.35 2.53 -6.48
C ASP A 56 -14.87 2.63 -6.24
N GLY A 57 -15.43 1.72 -5.43
CA GLY A 57 -16.88 1.61 -5.17
C GLY A 57 -17.63 0.82 -6.25
N GLY A 58 -16.95 0.39 -7.33
CA GLY A 58 -17.53 -0.44 -8.37
C GLY A 58 -17.96 -1.80 -7.83
N ARG A 59 -19.16 -2.25 -8.22
CA ARG A 59 -19.69 -3.56 -7.83
C ARG A 59 -19.69 -4.51 -9.02
N MET A 60 -19.24 -5.73 -8.80
CA MET A 60 -19.23 -6.80 -9.79
C MET A 60 -19.88 -8.04 -9.19
N VAL A 61 -20.78 -8.68 -9.94
CA VAL A 61 -21.36 -9.98 -9.57
C VAL A 61 -20.77 -11.03 -10.48
N VAL A 62 -20.20 -12.08 -9.88
CA VAL A 62 -19.54 -13.18 -10.59
C VAL A 62 -20.26 -14.47 -10.26
N PRO A 63 -20.85 -15.19 -11.24
CA PRO A 63 -21.46 -16.49 -11.00
C PRO A 63 -20.47 -17.46 -10.37
N GLY A 64 -20.90 -18.23 -9.37
CA GLY A 64 -20.04 -19.16 -8.63
C GLY A 64 -19.37 -20.18 -9.53
N GLY A 65 -20.06 -20.64 -10.58
CA GLY A 65 -19.50 -21.55 -11.58
C GLY A 65 -18.31 -20.98 -12.37
N MET A 66 -18.12 -19.66 -12.40
CA MET A 66 -17.00 -18.98 -13.04
C MET A 66 -15.84 -18.68 -12.09
N VAL A 67 -16.07 -18.79 -10.77
CA VAL A 67 -15.03 -18.57 -9.76
C VAL A 67 -14.18 -19.83 -9.62
N LYS A 68 -12.87 -19.66 -9.68
CA LYS A 68 -11.90 -20.72 -9.41
C LYS A 68 -11.56 -20.74 -7.92
N GLU A 69 -11.26 -19.57 -7.36
CA GLU A 69 -10.77 -19.41 -6.00
C GLU A 69 -11.08 -18.00 -5.49
N VAL A 70 -11.29 -17.87 -4.19
CA VAL A 70 -11.31 -16.59 -3.48
C VAL A 70 -10.26 -16.65 -2.40
N ILE A 71 -9.30 -15.74 -2.47
CA ILE A 71 -8.24 -15.60 -1.48
C ILE A 71 -8.66 -14.48 -0.54
N THR A 72 -8.98 -14.81 0.72
CA THR A 72 -9.37 -13.79 1.68
C THR A 72 -8.16 -13.23 2.42
N ALA A 73 -8.15 -11.91 2.61
CA ALA A 73 -7.09 -11.25 3.37
C ALA A 73 -7.02 -11.74 4.83
N LYS A 74 -8.16 -12.22 5.38
CA LYS A 74 -8.24 -12.78 6.73
C LYS A 74 -7.45 -14.08 6.87
N GLU A 75 -7.45 -14.92 5.85
CA GLU A 75 -6.73 -16.20 5.85
C GLU A 75 -5.23 -16.04 5.61
N LEU A 76 -4.84 -15.05 4.80
CA LEU A 76 -3.42 -14.82 4.50
C LEU A 76 -2.68 -14.03 5.58
N MET A 77 -3.36 -13.22 6.37
CA MET A 77 -2.69 -12.37 7.36
C MET A 77 -1.86 -13.15 8.40
N PRO A 78 -2.36 -14.25 9.01
CA PRO A 78 -1.56 -15.06 9.92
C PRO A 78 -0.30 -15.61 9.24
N GLN A 79 -0.43 -16.08 8.00
CA GLN A 79 0.70 -16.61 7.24
C GLN A 79 1.72 -15.51 6.92
N TYR A 80 1.27 -14.30 6.55
CA TYR A 80 2.17 -13.15 6.38
C TYR A 80 2.92 -12.82 7.67
N VAL A 81 2.22 -12.80 8.81
CA VAL A 81 2.84 -12.52 10.12
C VAL A 81 3.90 -13.55 10.45
N GLU A 82 3.63 -14.85 10.25
CA GLU A 82 4.64 -15.89 10.44
C GLU A 82 5.82 -15.76 9.47
N MET A 83 5.55 -15.56 8.18
CA MET A 83 6.61 -15.37 7.17
C MET A 83 7.49 -14.16 7.46
N ARG A 84 6.95 -13.11 8.10
CA ARG A 84 7.68 -11.90 8.44
C ARG A 84 8.59 -12.08 9.66
N LYS A 85 8.35 -13.08 10.50
CA LYS A 85 9.21 -13.33 11.66
C LYS A 85 10.60 -13.76 11.21
N GLY A 86 11.61 -13.04 11.65
CA GLY A 86 13.01 -13.37 11.34
C GLY A 86 13.45 -13.02 9.92
N VAL A 87 12.63 -12.31 9.13
CA VAL A 87 13.04 -11.79 7.83
C VAL A 87 13.93 -10.57 8.00
N ASP A 88 15.06 -10.59 7.32
CA ASP A 88 15.92 -9.44 7.12
C ASP A 88 15.37 -8.59 5.96
N LEU A 89 14.76 -7.46 6.33
CA LEU A 89 14.23 -6.52 5.33
C LEU A 89 15.32 -5.79 4.54
N SER A 90 16.60 -5.94 4.89
CA SER A 90 17.73 -5.47 4.07
C SER A 90 18.07 -6.44 2.93
N ASP A 91 17.68 -7.71 3.03
CA ASP A 91 17.83 -8.71 1.96
C ASP A 91 16.74 -8.52 0.88
N ASP A 92 17.17 -8.30 -0.36
CA ASP A 92 16.28 -8.11 -1.49
C ASP A 92 15.46 -9.35 -1.86
N ALA A 93 16.01 -10.56 -1.69
CA ALA A 93 15.33 -11.80 -2.00
C ALA A 93 14.21 -12.09 -0.99
N GLU A 94 14.43 -11.79 0.29
CA GLU A 94 13.41 -11.96 1.33
C GLU A 94 12.29 -10.92 1.19
N VAL A 95 12.64 -9.66 0.90
CA VAL A 95 11.65 -8.63 0.58
C VAL A 95 10.84 -9.02 -0.65
N GLU A 96 11.49 -9.50 -1.72
CA GLU A 96 10.78 -9.94 -2.92
C GLU A 96 9.80 -11.09 -2.64
N LYS A 97 10.21 -12.07 -1.83
CA LYS A 97 9.34 -13.19 -1.43
C LYS A 97 8.08 -12.69 -0.72
N LEU A 98 8.23 -11.76 0.23
CA LEU A 98 7.10 -11.17 0.94
C LEU A 98 6.24 -10.28 0.04
N VAL A 99 6.84 -9.48 -0.84
CA VAL A 99 6.10 -8.65 -1.80
C VAL A 99 5.25 -9.52 -2.72
N ARG A 100 5.81 -10.59 -3.29
CA ARG A 100 5.07 -11.54 -4.14
C ARG A 100 3.92 -12.20 -3.40
N PHE A 101 4.14 -12.59 -2.14
CA PHE A 101 3.08 -13.14 -1.29
C PHE A 101 1.92 -12.15 -1.10
N LEU A 102 2.24 -10.91 -0.75
CA LEU A 102 1.26 -9.85 -0.52
C LEU A 102 0.52 -9.45 -1.81
N GLU A 103 1.20 -9.44 -2.96
CA GLU A 103 0.60 -9.21 -4.27
C GLU A 103 -0.36 -10.33 -4.67
N ALA A 104 0.04 -11.58 -4.46
CA ALA A 104 -0.82 -12.74 -4.70
C ALA A 104 -2.07 -12.71 -3.81
N GLY A 105 -1.94 -12.16 -2.60
CA GLY A 105 -3.02 -11.99 -1.64
C GLY A 105 -3.87 -10.73 -1.76
N GLY A 106 -3.55 -9.81 -2.68
CA GLY A 106 -4.24 -8.52 -2.78
C GLY A 106 -4.02 -7.59 -1.58
N LEU A 107 -3.04 -7.91 -0.73
CA LEU A 107 -2.69 -7.20 0.51
C LEU A 107 -1.87 -5.93 0.21
N SER A 108 -2.51 -5.01 -0.51
CA SER A 108 -1.87 -3.82 -1.07
C SER A 108 -1.35 -2.86 0.01
N GLN A 109 -2.04 -2.78 1.15
CA GLN A 109 -1.64 -1.90 2.26
C GLN A 109 -0.43 -2.46 3.00
N GLU A 110 -0.42 -3.76 3.28
CA GLU A 110 0.70 -4.47 3.89
C GLU A 110 1.93 -4.40 2.99
N ARG A 111 1.76 -4.56 1.67
CA ARG A 111 2.84 -4.38 0.69
C ARG A 111 3.45 -2.98 0.78
N LYS A 112 2.61 -1.93 0.85
CA LYS A 112 3.09 -0.55 1.01
C LYS A 112 3.86 -0.36 2.32
N ARG A 113 3.38 -0.94 3.43
CA ARG A 113 4.05 -0.87 4.73
C ARG A 113 5.41 -1.58 4.70
N LEU A 114 5.44 -2.81 4.19
CA LEU A 114 6.66 -3.60 4.01
C LEU A 114 7.71 -2.83 3.22
N LEU A 115 7.33 -2.30 2.05
CA LEU A 115 8.24 -1.53 1.20
C LEU A 115 8.71 -0.22 1.86
N ALA A 116 7.87 0.42 2.66
CA ALA A 116 8.26 1.62 3.40
C ALA A 116 9.31 1.32 4.48
N GLU A 117 9.17 0.21 5.21
CA GLU A 117 10.15 -0.24 6.20
C GLU A 117 11.47 -0.66 5.55
N ALA A 118 11.40 -1.48 4.50
CA ALA A 118 12.55 -1.91 3.71
C ALA A 118 13.32 -0.71 3.12
N PHE A 119 12.59 0.31 2.64
CA PHE A 119 13.18 1.55 2.18
C PHE A 119 13.86 2.33 3.31
N ALA A 120 13.24 2.43 4.49
CA ALA A 120 13.80 3.18 5.61
C ALA A 120 15.15 2.60 6.05
N LEU A 121 15.26 1.27 6.12
CA LEU A 121 16.52 0.58 6.44
C LEU A 121 17.61 0.87 5.39
N ARG A 122 17.29 0.72 4.10
CA ARG A 122 18.25 0.99 3.02
C ARG A 122 18.67 2.45 2.99
N ARG A 123 17.74 3.38 3.23
CA ARG A 123 18.03 4.82 3.30
C ARG A 123 19.02 5.12 4.42
N THR A 124 18.85 4.54 5.61
CA THR A 124 19.78 4.72 6.73
C THR A 124 21.16 4.16 6.39
N ALA A 125 21.22 2.99 5.75
CA ALA A 125 22.49 2.38 5.34
C ALA A 125 23.22 3.12 4.19
N SER A 126 22.53 3.98 3.43
CA SER A 126 23.09 4.64 2.25
C SER A 126 23.77 6.00 2.52
N GLU A 127 24.02 6.36 3.79
CA GLU A 127 24.57 7.65 4.29
C GLU A 127 25.30 8.50 3.22
N ASP A 128 24.57 9.45 2.60
CA ASP A 128 25.00 10.39 1.53
C ASP A 128 25.98 9.84 0.47
N ASN A 129 26.07 8.52 0.34
CA ASN A 129 26.96 7.84 -0.56
C ASN A 129 26.26 7.77 -1.91
N VAL A 130 26.78 8.52 -2.88
CA VAL A 130 26.21 8.63 -4.23
C VAL A 130 25.98 7.25 -4.87
N SER A 131 26.90 6.31 -4.72
CA SER A 131 26.75 4.95 -5.26
C SER A 131 25.64 4.18 -4.55
N ALA A 132 25.56 4.28 -3.23
CA ALA A 132 24.49 3.65 -2.46
C ALA A 132 23.11 4.25 -2.77
N LEU A 133 23.03 5.57 -2.96
CA LEU A 133 21.80 6.27 -3.38
C LEU A 133 21.33 5.86 -4.77
N ARG A 134 22.25 5.59 -5.71
CA ARG A 134 21.90 5.05 -7.04
C ARG A 134 21.34 3.63 -6.97
N VAL A 135 21.92 2.78 -6.12
CA VAL A 135 21.39 1.43 -5.87
C VAL A 135 19.99 1.52 -5.23
N LEU A 136 19.80 2.41 -4.26
CA LEU A 136 18.50 2.64 -3.63
C LEU A 136 17.46 3.19 -4.61
N LYS A 137 17.86 4.06 -5.56
CA LYS A 137 17.00 4.53 -6.65
C LYS A 137 16.51 3.35 -7.50
N ALA A 138 17.44 2.51 -8.00
CA ALA A 138 17.10 1.36 -8.82
C ALA A 138 16.15 0.38 -8.09
N TRP A 139 16.38 0.17 -6.79
CA TRP A 139 15.47 -0.59 -5.94
C TRP A 139 14.07 0.05 -5.86
N CYS A 140 13.99 1.37 -5.69
CA CYS A 140 12.70 2.08 -5.68
C CYS A 140 11.95 1.94 -7.01
N GLU A 141 12.66 2.02 -8.14
CA GLU A 141 12.08 1.87 -9.48
C GLU A 141 11.51 0.45 -9.69
N ARG A 142 12.24 -0.58 -9.25
CA ARG A 142 11.78 -1.98 -9.29
C ARG A 142 10.43 -2.19 -8.58
N TYR A 143 10.19 -1.45 -7.50
CA TYR A 143 8.95 -1.52 -6.72
C TYR A 143 7.96 -0.38 -7.00
N TRP A 144 8.15 0.34 -8.11
CA TRP A 144 7.28 1.44 -8.55
C TRP A 144 7.10 2.55 -7.51
N LEU A 145 8.15 2.84 -6.73
CA LEU A 145 8.20 3.88 -5.72
C LEU A 145 8.77 5.18 -6.30
N SER A 146 8.12 5.72 -7.33
CA SER A 146 8.64 6.81 -8.17
C SER A 146 9.01 8.08 -7.39
N ASP A 147 8.24 8.47 -6.38
CA ASP A 147 8.54 9.65 -5.55
C ASP A 147 9.82 9.46 -4.73
N LYS A 148 10.04 8.23 -4.23
CA LYS A 148 11.25 7.89 -3.47
C LYS A 148 12.47 7.80 -4.38
N ALA A 149 12.32 7.24 -5.58
CA ALA A 149 13.38 7.18 -6.58
C ALA A 149 13.90 8.58 -6.95
N LYS A 150 12.99 9.53 -7.20
CA LYS A 150 13.33 10.94 -7.47
C LYS A 150 14.06 11.60 -6.29
N ALA A 151 13.63 11.32 -5.05
CA ALA A 151 14.29 11.85 -3.86
C ALA A 151 15.72 11.31 -3.68
N CYS A 152 15.98 10.06 -4.07
CA CYS A 152 17.34 9.49 -4.07
C CYS A 152 18.21 10.11 -5.17
N GLU A 153 17.66 10.33 -6.36
CA GLU A 153 18.35 11.00 -7.46
C GLU A 153 18.78 12.43 -7.09
N ALA A 154 17.88 13.22 -6.52
CA ALA A 154 18.15 14.60 -6.13
C ALA A 154 19.22 14.73 -5.04
N ARG A 155 19.48 13.68 -4.25
CA ARG A 155 20.57 13.66 -3.25
C ARG A 155 21.89 13.12 -3.80
N ALA A 156 21.85 12.44 -4.94
CA ALA A 156 23.02 11.81 -5.57
C ALA A 156 23.67 12.69 -6.66
N GLY A 157 22.99 13.75 -7.09
CA GLY A 157 23.48 14.77 -8.03
C GLY A 157 23.88 16.04 -7.32
#